data_AF-M7YAY9-F1
#
_entry.id   AF-M7YAY9-F1
#
_cell.length_a   1.000
_cell.length_b   1.000
_cell.length_c   1.000
_cell.angle_alpha   90.00
_cell.angle_beta   90.00
_cell.angle_gamma   90.00
#
_symmetry.space_group_name_H-M   'P 1'
#
loop_
_entity.id
_entity.type
_entity.pdbx_description
1 polymer ?
#
loop_
_entity_poly.entity_id
_entity_poly.type
_entity_poly.pdbx_seq_one_letter_code
_entity_poly.pdbx_strand_id
1 'polypeptide(L)' 'MNKIIPVSTEYLRPSRTIEILNLVRFEDSKLVYIYNFDGKYFRFFDSLAGMIGFFESGIEPLYSFDSEDELDNFLEKLKI' A
#
# COMPACT_ATOMS: atom_id res chain seq x y z
N MET A 1 -5.97 8.86 -13.86
CA MET A 1 -4.93 7.95 -13.37
C MET A 1 -4.24 8.63 -12.21
N ASN A 2 -3.98 7.92 -11.12
CA ASN A 2 -3.22 8.48 -10.00
C ASN A 2 -1.76 8.61 -10.39
N LYS A 3 -1.12 9.72 -10.03
CA LYS A 3 0.33 9.81 -9.96
C LYS A 3 0.75 9.17 -8.63
N ILE A 4 1.54 8.09 -8.71
CA ILE A 4 2.05 7.37 -7.55
C ILE A 4 3.41 7.96 -7.21
N ILE A 5 3.56 8.54 -6.02
CA ILE A 5 4.80 9.15 -5.56
C ILE A 5 5.31 8.36 -4.34
N PRO A 6 6.43 7.63 -4.45
CA PRO A 6 7.02 6.97 -3.29
C PRO A 6 7.54 8.00 -2.30
N VAL A 7 7.19 7.84 -1.03
CA VAL A 7 7.60 8.72 0.07
C VAL A 7 8.71 8.06 0.88
N SER A 8 8.48 6.82 1.32
CA SER A 8 9.48 5.99 2.00
C SER A 8 9.27 4.52 1.71
N THR A 9 10.33 3.73 1.84
CA THR A 9 10.29 2.28 1.83
C THR A 9 11.07 1.77 3.03
N GLU A 10 10.35 1.16 3.98
CA GLU A 10 10.92 0.58 5.18
C GLU A 10 11.13 -0.92 4.97
N TYR A 11 12.38 -1.37 5.08
CA TYR A 11 12.71 -2.79 4.96
C TYR A 11 12.59 -3.46 6.33
N LEU A 12 11.57 -4.31 6.49
CA LEU A 12 11.44 -5.18 7.66
C LEU A 12 12.41 -6.37 7.56
N ARG A 13 12.59 -6.87 6.32
CA ARG A 13 13.55 -7.90 5.90
C ARG A 13 13.93 -7.63 4.43
N PRO A 14 14.98 -8.26 3.89
CA PRO A 14 15.34 -8.06 2.48
C PRO A 14 14.19 -8.28 1.48
N SER A 15 13.28 -9.20 1.78
CA SER A 15 12.11 -9.52 0.97
C SER A 15 10.78 -9.00 1.53
N ARG A 16 10.79 -8.16 2.58
CA ARG A 16 9.55 -7.65 3.21
C ARG A 16 9.66 -6.16 3.46
N THR A 17 8.78 -5.39 2.83
CA THR A 17 8.80 -3.94 2.88
C THR A 17 7.45 -3.38 3.29
N ILE A 18 7.49 -2.21 3.93
CA ILE A 18 6.36 -1.30 4.05
C ILE A 18 6.67 -0.11 3.16
N GLU A 19 5.84 0.13 2.16
CA GLU A 19 5.97 1.27 1.25
C GLU A 19 4.91 2.31 1.60
N ILE A 20 5.36 3.55 1.76
CA ILE A 20 4.51 4.71 1.99
C ILE A 20 4.43 5.45 0.67
N LEU A 21 3.24 5.52 0.11
CA LEU A 21 2.99 6.14 -1.19
C LEU A 21 2.05 7.32 -1.02
N ASN A 22 2.34 8.42 -1.71
CA ASN A 22 1.41 9.53 -1.89
C ASN A 22 0.76 9.40 -3.28
N LEU A 23 -0.54 9.10 -3.29
CA LEU A 23 -1.34 9.08 -4.50
C LEU A 23 -1.84 10.50 -4.76
N VAL A 24 -1.65 11.01 -5.97
CA VAL A 24 -2.07 12.37 -6.36
C VAL A 24 -2.95 12.31 -7.61
N ARG A 25 -4.10 12.97 -7.57
CA ARG A 25 -5.03 13.07 -8.70
C ARG A 25 -5.67 14.46 -8.71
N PHE A 26 -5.35 15.25 -9.72
CA PHE A 26 -5.73 16.67 -9.80
C PHE A 26 -5.27 17.45 -8.56
N GLU A 27 -6.21 17.95 -7.74
CA GLU A 27 -5.96 18.70 -6.51
C GLU A 27 -5.97 17.82 -5.26
N ASP A 28 -6.42 16.56 -5.39
CA ASP A 28 -6.52 15.61 -4.28
C ASP A 28 -5.23 14.81 -4.10
N SER A 29 -4.91 14.51 -2.85
CA SER A 29 -3.82 13.60 -2.51
C SER A 29 -4.16 12.74 -1.30
N LYS A 30 -3.68 11.49 -1.31
CA LYS A 30 -3.89 10.54 -0.22
C LYS A 30 -2.60 9.74 0.03
N LEU A 31 -2.15 9.75 1.28
CA LEU A 31 -1.11 8.83 1.75
C LEU A 31 -1.72 7.44 1.95
N VAL A 32 -1.06 6.43 1.41
CA VAL A 32 -1.43 5.01 1.52
C VAL A 32 -0.22 4.17 1.89
N TYR A 33 -0.47 2.97 2.40
CA TYR A 33 0.55 2.07 2.93
C TYR A 33 0.41 0.71 2.26
N ILE A 34 1.50 0.21 1.70
CA ILE A 34 1.57 -1.12 1.11
C ILE A 34 2.50 -1.97 1.95
N TYR A 35 2.03 -3.11 2.42
CA TYR A 35 2.90 -4.16 2.92
C TYR A 35 3.14 -5.19 1.83
N ASN A 36 4.40 -5.33 1.43
CA ASN A 36 4.88 -6.33 0.49
C ASN A 36 5.50 -7.49 1.26
N PHE A 37 4.95 -8.68 1.07
CA PHE A 37 5.45 -9.92 1.62
C PHE A 37 6.06 -10.79 0.52
N ASP A 38 7.38 -10.88 0.56
CA ASP A 38 8.21 -11.74 -0.28
C ASP A 38 8.04 -11.48 -1.79
N GLY A 39 7.70 -10.24 -2.18
CA GLY A 39 7.51 -9.83 -3.59
C GLY A 39 6.30 -10.45 -4.26
N LYS A 40 5.41 -11.10 -3.48
CA LYS A 40 4.33 -11.93 -4.01
C LYS A 40 2.97 -11.54 -3.45
N TYR A 41 2.91 -11.16 -2.19
CA TYR A 41 1.65 -10.85 -1.52
C TYR A 41 1.66 -9.40 -1.06
N PHE A 42 0.72 -8.63 -1.57
CA PHE A 42 0.60 -7.21 -1.25
C PHE A 42 -0.64 -6.98 -0.42
N ARG A 43 -0.54 -6.10 0.57
CA ARG A 43 -1.62 -5.73 1.48
C ARG A 43 -1.72 -4.21 1.47
N PHE A 44 -2.89 -3.70 1.11
CA PHE A 44 -3.15 -2.27 1.01
C PHE A 44 -3.87 -1.77 2.26
N PHE A 45 -3.40 -0.63 2.77
CA PHE A 45 -4.03 0.12 3.84
C PHE A 45 -4.15 1.58 3.44
N ASP A 46 -5.30 2.17 3.73
CA ASP A 46 -5.58 3.56 3.43
C ASP A 46 -5.28 4.51 4.59
N SER A 47 -4.81 3.96 5.72
CA SER A 47 -4.46 4.66 6.94
C SER A 47 -3.39 3.91 7.73
N LEU A 48 -2.57 4.65 8.47
CA LEU A 48 -1.56 4.09 9.37
C LEU A 48 -2.20 3.21 10.45
N ALA A 49 -3.35 3.64 10.98
CA ALA A 49 -4.09 2.89 11.98
C ALA A 49 -4.55 1.52 11.48
N GLY A 50 -5.00 1.41 10.22
CA GLY A 50 -5.37 0.13 9.60
C GLY A 50 -4.17 -0.80 9.48
N MET A 51 -3.01 -0.28 9.09
CA MET A 51 -1.77 -1.06 9.01
C MET A 51 -1.33 -1.56 10.40
N ILE A 52 -1.34 -0.70 11.41
CA ILE A 52 -1.00 -1.08 12.80
C ILE A 52 -1.96 -2.16 13.31
N GLY A 53 -3.26 -1.99 13.07
CA GLY A 53 -4.29 -2.96 13.46
C GLY A 53 -4.08 -4.35 12.83
N PHE A 54 -3.62 -4.40 11.58
CA PHE A 54 -3.23 -5.66 10.93
C PHE A 54 -2.07 -6.34 11.66
N PHE A 55 -1.00 -5.60 11.97
CA PHE A 55 0.17 -6.18 12.62
C PHE A 55 -0.06 -6.57 14.08
N GLU A 56 -0.79 -5.76 14.84
CA GLU A 56 -0.95 -5.97 16.29
C GLU A 56 -2.15 -6.86 16.64
N SER A 57 -3.25 -6.73 15.89
CA SER A 57 -4.53 -7.37 16.21
C SER A 57 -5.00 -8.37 15.17
N GLY A 58 -4.26 -8.57 14.08
CA GLY A 58 -4.64 -9.47 12.98
C GLY A 58 -5.89 -8.99 12.24
N ILE A 59 -6.19 -7.69 12.25
CA ILE A 59 -7.31 -7.11 11.51
C ILE A 59 -7.02 -7.25 10.01
N GLU A 60 -7.97 -7.77 9.24
CA GLU A 60 -7.80 -7.95 7.80
C GLU A 60 -7.53 -6.62 7.06
N PRO A 61 -6.66 -6.62 6.04
CA PRO A 61 -6.42 -5.43 5.21
C PRO A 61 -7.66 -5.04 4.42
N LEU A 62 -7.68 -3.81 3.92
CA LEU A 62 -8.77 -3.35 3.04
C LEU A 62 -8.78 -4.11 1.71
N TYR A 63 -7.60 -4.30 1.13
CA TYR A 63 -7.42 -5.06 -0.11
C TYR A 63 -6.13 -5.86 -0.05
N SER A 64 -6.15 -7.01 -0.73
CA SER A 64 -4.99 -7.90 -0.89
C SER A 64 -4.80 -8.24 -2.37
N PHE A 65 -3.55 -8.35 -2.79
CA PHE A 65 -3.18 -8.69 -4.16
C PHE A 65 -2.10 -9.78 -4.15
N ASP A 66 -2.09 -10.61 -5.20
CA ASP A 66 -1.15 -11.73 -5.35
C ASP A 66 -0.12 -11.46 -6.47
N SER A 67 -0.11 -10.24 -7.01
CA SER A 67 0.89 -9.74 -7.95
C SER A 67 1.06 -8.23 -7.85
N GLU A 68 2.24 -7.76 -8.26
CA GLU A 68 2.56 -6.33 -8.35
C GLU A 68 1.67 -5.65 -9.41
N ASP A 69 1.43 -6.31 -10.55
CA ASP A 69 0.56 -5.81 -11.61
C ASP A 69 -0.88 -5.55 -11.13
N GLU A 70 -1.44 -6.41 -10.28
CA GLU A 70 -2.78 -6.22 -9.70
C GLU A 70 -2.81 -5.01 -8.76
N LEU A 71 -1.78 -4.85 -7.93
CA LEU A 71 -1.63 -3.71 -7.04
C LEU A 71 -1.52 -2.40 -7.83
N ASP A 72 -0.65 -2.36 -8.83
CA ASP A 72 -0.42 -1.17 -9.66
C ASP A 72 -1.70 -0.74 -10.37
N ASN A 73 -2.39 -1.70 -11.00
CA ASN A 73 -3.68 -1.45 -11.63
C ASN A 73 -4.73 -0.90 -10.66
N PHE A 74 -4.72 -1.38 -9.42
CA PHE A 74 -5.60 -0.89 -8.36
C PHE A 74 -5.22 0.55 -7.97
N LEU A 75 -3.95 0.81 -7.68
CA LEU A 75 -3.45 2.12 -7.25
C LEU A 75 -3.69 3.20 -8.30
N GLU A 76 -3.55 2.88 -9.59
CA GLU A 76 -3.83 3.82 -10.68
C GLU A 76 -5.29 4.27 -10.74
N LYS A 77 -6.22 3.36 -10.40
CA LYS A 77 -7.66 3.53 -10.56
C LYS A 77 -8.36 3.95 -9.28
N LEU A 78 -7.76 3.70 -8.12
CA LEU A 78 -8.31 4.04 -6.80
C LEU A 78 -8.84 5.47 -6.79
N LYS A 79 -10.07 5.63 -6.30
CA LYS A 79 -10.65 6.95 -6.06
C LYS A 79 -10.06 7.48 -4.75
N ILE A 80 -9.33 8.58 -4.87
CA ILE A 80 -8.72 9.32 -3.76
C ILE A 80 -9.40 10.67 -3.63
#